data_AF-A0A674KCI8-F1
#
_entry.id   AF-A0A674KCI8-F1
#
_cell.length_a   1.000
_cell.length_b   1.000
_cell.length_c   1.000
_cell.angle_alpha   90.00
_cell.angle_beta   90.00
_cell.angle_gamma   90.00
#
_symmetry.space_group_name_H-M   'P 1'
#
loop_
_entity.id
_entity.type
_entity.pdbx_description
1 polymer ?
#
loop_
_entity_poly.entity_id
_entity_poly.type
_entity_poly.pdbx_seq_one_letter_code
_entity_poly.pdbx_strand_id
1 'polypeptide(L)'
;MTTIRHRKGIKVTEVAEDHLSQEKNVKPDGKVRSVYTGEKLWKRLSLTVGGTVAISLGLLTSVYVATLHENDLWFSNIKEVEREISFRTECGLYYSYYKEMLQATSIQQGLHGLIYDNKTESLRTINILERMNVYQEVFLSILYRILPIQKYLEPVYFYIYTLFGLQALYVIALYVTSWLLSGTWLSGLLAAFWYITNRIDTTRVEFTIPLRENWALPFFAVQIAAITYLFRSHLQPLHEKLTLLAVFISTFLFSLTWQFNQFMMLMQALVLFILDCLDMLPTAKVTWLYIIQLTGILLVCVLQFFNSMILGSLLISFNVSVLLARTVQKNMKMGCLLNRLGKLFFHVLMVLCLTLLVNNFIKVGKYEVFYICKVRNLINIHDVSNFEYLVPIITLLYLSYKFCPGMMDELSELREFYDPDTVELMNWIKSNTPKKAVIAGSMQLLAGVKLCTGRILTNHPHYEDKSLRERTKQLYQVYAKRSPEDVYSILRSFGTNYVILEDSICYERRHSRGCRLRDLLDIANGHVMDGLGENEPDLKASLYPRFCEEIKKNLSSYSIYFTRVFQNKTFHVYKLAKHK
;
A
#
# COMPACT_ATOMS: atom_id res chain seq x y z
N MET A 1 -8.89 -68.31 -31.15
CA MET A 1 -8.28 -69.63 -30.88
C MET A 1 -7.45 -69.52 -29.62
N THR A 2 -7.98 -70.10 -28.54
CA THR A 2 -7.37 -70.36 -27.25
C THR A 2 -6.37 -71.52 -27.38
N THR A 3 -5.21 -71.48 -26.70
CA THR A 3 -4.84 -72.51 -25.71
C THR A 3 -3.51 -72.24 -24.96
N ILE A 4 -3.55 -72.67 -23.71
CA ILE A 4 -2.69 -72.53 -22.53
C ILE A 4 -1.68 -73.70 -22.38
N ARG A 5 -0.70 -73.56 -21.44
CA ARG A 5 0.01 -74.56 -20.57
C ARG A 5 1.43 -75.00 -20.99
N HIS A 6 2.40 -75.30 -20.09
CA HIS A 6 2.35 -75.78 -18.70
C HIS A 6 3.64 -75.49 -17.89
N ARG A 7 3.51 -75.49 -16.55
CA ARG A 7 4.53 -75.38 -15.48
C ARG A 7 4.70 -76.74 -14.76
N LYS A 8 5.91 -77.07 -14.27
CA LYS A 8 6.27 -78.02 -13.17
C LYS A 8 7.74 -77.70 -12.78
N GLY A 9 8.24 -77.71 -11.55
CA GLY A 9 7.76 -78.18 -10.24
C GLY A 9 8.93 -78.83 -9.47
N ILE A 10 9.58 -78.06 -8.60
CA ILE A 10 10.31 -78.34 -7.33
C ILE A 10 10.82 -79.78 -7.03
N LYS A 11 12.08 -79.88 -6.57
CA LYS A 11 12.49 -80.71 -5.42
C LYS A 11 13.64 -80.04 -4.65
N VAL A 12 13.47 -79.94 -3.33
CA VAL A 12 14.41 -79.48 -2.30
C VAL A 12 15.00 -80.71 -1.62
N THR A 13 16.29 -80.70 -1.26
CA THR A 13 16.82 -81.44 -0.11
C THR A 13 18.03 -80.70 0.45
N GLU A 14 17.93 -80.28 1.71
CA GLU A 14 18.97 -79.67 2.54
C GLU A 14 20.09 -80.68 2.89
N VAL A 15 21.28 -80.20 3.25
CA VAL A 15 22.05 -80.61 4.47
C VAL A 15 23.37 -79.81 4.58
N ALA A 16 23.57 -79.31 5.81
CA ALA A 16 24.81 -79.02 6.57
C ALA A 16 25.63 -77.72 6.37
N GLU A 17 25.70 -76.99 7.49
CA GLU A 17 26.68 -76.00 7.93
C GLU A 17 28.11 -76.57 7.94
N ASP A 18 29.11 -75.75 7.59
CA ASP A 18 30.00 -75.05 8.55
C ASP A 18 31.35 -74.69 7.89
N HIS A 19 31.81 -73.45 8.11
CA HIS A 19 33.21 -73.00 8.24
C HIS A 19 33.47 -71.55 7.82
N LEU A 20 34.06 -70.86 8.79
CA LEU A 20 34.46 -69.47 8.91
C LEU A 20 35.70 -69.12 8.06
N SER A 21 35.84 -67.81 7.79
CA SER A 21 37.07 -67.01 7.56
C SER A 21 37.64 -66.86 6.14
N GLN A 22 37.46 -65.68 5.54
CA GLN A 22 38.56 -64.70 5.43
C GLN A 22 38.09 -63.33 4.92
N GLU A 23 38.37 -62.34 5.76
CA GLU A 23 38.21 -60.90 5.56
C GLU A 23 39.31 -60.37 4.60
N LYS A 24 38.93 -59.62 3.57
CA LYS A 24 39.85 -58.70 2.88
C LYS A 24 39.23 -57.31 2.80
N ASN A 25 39.69 -56.47 3.72
CA ASN A 25 39.48 -55.03 3.81
C ASN A 25 39.91 -54.30 2.52
N VAL A 26 38.97 -53.56 1.89
CA VAL A 26 39.26 -52.47 0.95
C VAL A 26 38.65 -51.19 1.53
N LYS A 27 39.52 -50.23 1.90
CA LYS A 27 39.16 -48.89 2.37
C LYS A 27 38.45 -48.07 1.27
N PRO A 28 37.40 -47.29 1.58
CA PRO A 28 36.96 -46.18 0.73
C PRO A 28 37.04 -44.85 1.51
N ASP A 29 38.19 -44.17 1.52
CA ASP A 29 38.33 -42.91 2.31
C ASP A 29 38.88 -41.70 1.53
N GLY A 30 38.75 -41.69 0.20
CA GLY A 30 39.22 -40.59 -0.66
C GLY A 30 38.13 -39.79 -1.38
N LYS A 31 37.05 -40.44 -1.85
CA LYS A 31 36.05 -39.82 -2.73
C LYS A 31 34.91 -39.09 -2.00
N VAL A 32 34.56 -39.50 -0.79
CA VAL A 32 33.44 -38.88 -0.03
C VAL A 32 33.83 -37.49 0.50
N ARG A 33 35.10 -37.29 0.85
CA ARG A 33 35.61 -36.03 1.40
C ARG A 33 35.70 -34.93 0.33
N SER A 34 36.10 -35.24 -0.90
CA SER A 34 36.25 -34.24 -1.98
C SER A 34 34.90 -33.70 -2.50
N VAL A 35 33.89 -34.57 -2.64
CA VAL A 35 32.52 -34.21 -3.04
C VAL A 35 31.87 -33.31 -1.99
N TYR A 36 32.04 -33.62 -0.70
CA TYR A 36 31.50 -32.83 0.41
C TYR A 36 32.14 -31.43 0.53
N THR A 37 33.45 -31.30 0.24
CA THR A 37 34.11 -29.98 0.15
C THR A 37 33.64 -29.18 -1.07
N GLY A 38 33.42 -29.83 -2.21
CA GLY A 38 32.90 -29.19 -3.43
C GLY A 38 31.50 -28.61 -3.25
N GLU A 39 30.59 -29.34 -2.61
CA GLU A 39 29.23 -28.85 -2.33
C GLU A 39 29.20 -27.66 -1.35
N LYS A 40 30.05 -27.68 -0.31
CA LYS A 40 30.16 -26.55 0.62
C LYS A 40 30.74 -25.31 -0.06
N LEU A 41 31.73 -25.49 -0.92
CA LEU A 41 32.33 -24.40 -1.70
C LEU A 41 31.30 -23.83 -2.70
N TRP A 42 30.57 -24.69 -3.41
CA TRP A 42 29.52 -24.29 -4.34
C TRP A 42 28.37 -23.53 -3.64
N LYS A 43 27.93 -24.00 -2.48
CA LYS A 43 26.92 -23.30 -1.67
C LYS A 43 27.40 -21.93 -1.21
N ARG A 44 28.66 -21.81 -0.78
CA ARG A 44 29.26 -20.51 -0.41
C ARG A 44 29.36 -19.58 -1.61
N LEU A 45 29.85 -20.07 -2.75
CA LEU A 45 29.98 -19.31 -3.99
C LEU A 45 28.60 -18.83 -4.49
N SER A 46 27.62 -19.72 -4.50
CA SER A 46 26.23 -19.41 -4.87
C SER A 46 25.61 -18.36 -3.95
N LEU A 47 25.84 -18.48 -2.63
CA LEU A 47 25.39 -17.49 -1.66
C LEU A 47 26.03 -16.12 -1.89
N THR A 48 27.35 -16.07 -2.14
CA THR A 48 28.05 -14.81 -2.40
C THR A 48 27.61 -14.18 -3.71
N VAL A 49 27.55 -14.95 -4.81
CA VAL A 49 27.17 -14.44 -6.13
C VAL A 49 25.71 -14.00 -6.12
N GLY A 50 24.79 -14.87 -5.70
CA GLY A 50 23.36 -14.54 -5.65
C GLY A 50 23.07 -13.37 -4.70
N GLY A 51 23.76 -13.29 -3.57
CA GLY A 51 23.66 -12.16 -2.64
C GLY A 51 24.12 -10.84 -3.27
N THR A 52 25.26 -10.83 -3.95
CA THR A 52 25.75 -9.64 -4.67
C THR A 52 24.81 -9.22 -5.81
N VAL A 53 24.26 -10.18 -6.56
CA VAL A 53 23.28 -9.92 -7.62
C VAL A 53 22.00 -9.32 -7.03
N ALA A 54 21.49 -9.86 -5.93
CA ALA A 54 20.30 -9.34 -5.26
C ALA A 54 20.46 -7.86 -4.88
N ILE A 55 21.58 -7.53 -4.20
CA ILE A 55 21.88 -6.16 -3.77
C ILE A 55 22.05 -5.25 -4.99
N SER A 56 22.79 -5.69 -6.00
CA SER A 56 23.04 -4.91 -7.22
C SER A 56 21.74 -4.59 -7.96
N LEU A 57 20.85 -5.57 -8.12
CA LEU A 57 19.53 -5.36 -8.75
C LEU A 57 18.65 -4.44 -7.94
N GLY A 58 18.60 -4.60 -6.61
CA GLY A 58 17.82 -3.72 -5.75
C GLY A 58 18.30 -2.26 -5.86
N LEU A 59 19.61 -2.04 -5.78
CA LEU A 59 20.20 -0.71 -5.96
C LEU A 59 19.92 -0.15 -7.36
N LEU A 60 20.06 -0.98 -8.39
CA LEU A 60 19.74 -0.60 -9.77
C LEU A 60 18.28 -0.18 -9.90
N THR A 61 17.33 -0.88 -9.26
CA THR A 61 15.91 -0.48 -9.25
C THR A 61 15.71 0.88 -8.60
N SER A 62 16.35 1.13 -7.45
CA SER A 62 16.25 2.44 -6.79
C SER A 62 16.80 3.56 -7.67
N VAL A 63 17.94 3.35 -8.34
CA VAL A 63 18.53 4.32 -9.27
C VAL A 63 17.65 4.50 -10.50
N TYR A 64 17.11 3.41 -11.02
CA TYR A 64 16.22 3.41 -12.17
C TYR A 64 14.95 4.25 -11.92
N VAL A 65 14.25 4.01 -10.79
CA VAL A 65 13.06 4.80 -10.42
C VAL A 65 13.42 6.27 -10.17
N ALA A 66 14.57 6.54 -9.52
CA ALA A 66 15.03 7.90 -9.32
C ALA A 66 15.35 8.63 -10.65
N THR A 67 15.91 7.91 -11.62
CA THR A 67 16.23 8.43 -12.94
C THR A 67 14.97 8.71 -13.75
N LEU A 68 13.99 7.80 -13.72
CA LEU A 68 12.69 8.02 -14.35
C LEU A 68 12.00 9.27 -13.78
N HIS A 69 11.99 9.40 -12.45
CA HIS A 69 11.42 10.58 -11.79
C HIS A 69 12.10 11.88 -12.22
N GLU A 70 13.43 11.87 -12.32
CA GLU A 70 14.20 13.02 -12.81
C GLU A 70 13.88 13.33 -14.27
N ASN A 71 13.81 12.31 -15.13
CA ASN A 71 13.54 12.48 -16.55
C ASN A 71 12.10 12.93 -16.83
N ASP A 72 11.12 12.49 -16.04
CA ASP A 72 9.71 12.85 -16.22
C ASP A 72 9.38 14.27 -15.74
N LEU A 73 10.03 14.76 -14.68
CA LEU A 73 9.69 16.04 -14.07
C LEU A 73 10.76 17.12 -14.25
N TRP A 74 11.96 16.73 -14.67
CA TRP A 74 13.17 17.56 -14.59
C TRP A 74 13.41 18.11 -13.18
N PHE A 75 13.17 17.24 -12.18
CA PHE A 75 12.93 17.61 -10.79
C PHE A 75 14.09 18.38 -10.14
N SER A 76 15.34 18.13 -10.53
CA SER A 76 16.51 18.83 -10.01
C SER A 76 16.66 20.29 -10.48
N ASN A 77 16.07 20.63 -11.62
CA ASN A 77 16.26 21.94 -12.27
C ASN A 77 15.09 22.91 -12.04
N ILE A 78 13.97 22.41 -11.54
CA ILE A 78 12.78 23.23 -11.24
C ILE A 78 12.81 23.84 -9.83
N LYS A 79 12.06 24.94 -9.64
CA LYS A 79 12.03 25.69 -8.38
C LYS A 79 11.32 24.93 -7.27
N GLU A 80 11.57 25.30 -6.01
CA GLU A 80 10.95 24.65 -4.84
C GLU A 80 9.41 24.60 -4.96
N VAL A 81 8.77 25.70 -5.37
CA VAL A 81 7.30 25.75 -5.51
C VAL A 81 6.80 24.78 -6.59
N GLU A 82 7.54 24.65 -7.71
CA GLU A 82 7.20 23.70 -8.78
C GLU A 82 7.37 22.25 -8.30
N ARG A 83 8.45 21.96 -7.56
CA ARG A 83 8.67 20.67 -6.90
C ARG A 83 7.58 20.33 -5.91
N GLU A 84 7.05 21.33 -5.20
CA GLU A 84 5.96 21.12 -4.24
C GLU A 84 4.61 20.88 -4.92
N ILE A 85 4.34 21.57 -6.03
CA ILE A 85 3.11 21.38 -6.81
C ILE A 85 3.06 19.99 -7.47
N SER A 86 4.21 19.38 -7.76
CA SER A 86 4.24 18.01 -8.30
C SER A 86 3.69 16.97 -7.30
N PHE A 87 3.72 17.25 -5.99
CA PHE A 87 3.03 16.44 -4.98
C PHE A 87 1.53 16.70 -4.97
N ARG A 88 0.82 16.01 -5.86
CA ARG A 88 -0.63 16.13 -5.99
C ARG A 88 -1.38 15.42 -4.85
N THR A 89 -2.62 15.87 -4.62
CA THR A 89 -3.60 15.23 -3.72
C THR A 89 -3.02 14.90 -2.33
N GLU A 90 -3.26 13.73 -1.77
CA GLU A 90 -2.78 13.31 -0.45
C GLU A 90 -1.25 13.35 -0.30
N CYS A 91 -0.49 13.23 -1.40
CA CYS A 91 0.97 13.29 -1.36
C CYS A 91 1.46 14.66 -0.87
N GLY A 92 0.81 15.73 -1.33
CA GLY A 92 1.10 17.10 -0.91
C GLY A 92 0.82 17.32 0.58
N LEU A 93 -0.26 16.73 1.10
CA LEU A 93 -0.55 16.77 2.54
C LEU A 93 0.52 16.06 3.36
N TYR A 94 0.90 14.83 2.99
CA TYR A 94 1.92 14.07 3.72
C TYR A 94 3.24 14.83 3.78
N TYR A 95 3.70 15.33 2.63
CA TYR A 95 4.93 16.13 2.59
C TYR A 95 4.80 17.44 3.38
N SER A 96 3.60 18.05 3.45
CA SER A 96 3.39 19.24 4.27
C SER A 96 3.58 18.99 5.78
N TYR A 97 3.19 17.81 6.29
CA TYR A 97 3.41 17.44 7.70
C TYR A 97 4.88 17.17 8.01
N TYR A 98 5.58 16.53 7.08
CA TYR A 98 7.03 16.39 7.14
C TYR A 98 7.71 17.76 7.21
N LYS A 99 7.32 18.70 6.32
CA LYS A 99 7.83 20.09 6.32
C LYS A 99 7.52 20.82 7.62
N GLU A 100 6.32 20.66 8.17
CA GLU A 100 5.92 21.28 9.45
C GLU A 100 6.80 20.80 10.63
N MET A 101 7.12 19.51 10.69
CA MET A 101 8.05 18.96 11.69
C MET A 101 9.48 19.51 11.58
N LEU A 102 9.95 19.77 10.35
CA LEU A 102 11.26 20.35 10.10
C LEU A 102 11.32 21.85 10.45
N GLN A 103 10.22 22.58 10.20
CA GLN A 103 10.11 24.00 10.50
C GLN A 103 9.89 24.28 12.00
N ALA A 104 9.43 23.30 12.78
CA ALA A 104 9.22 23.45 14.21
C ALA A 104 10.55 23.63 14.98
N THR A 105 10.55 24.51 15.98
CA THR A 105 11.79 24.81 16.75
C THR A 105 12.33 23.58 17.47
N SER A 106 11.46 22.70 17.96
CA SER A 106 11.80 21.42 18.59
C SER A 106 10.92 20.28 18.07
N ILE A 107 11.40 19.04 18.22
CA ILE A 107 10.64 17.83 17.86
C ILE A 107 9.34 17.75 18.65
N GLN A 108 9.37 18.08 19.95
CA GLN A 108 8.19 18.08 20.80
C GLN A 108 7.15 19.10 20.34
N GLN A 109 7.58 20.32 19.97
CA GLN A 109 6.67 21.32 19.46
C GLN A 109 6.06 20.90 18.11
N GLY A 110 6.86 20.28 17.23
CA GLY A 110 6.36 19.72 15.96
C GLY A 110 5.29 18.66 16.19
N LEU A 111 5.56 17.68 17.07
CA LEU A 111 4.61 16.63 17.44
C LEU A 111 3.32 17.21 18.05
N HIS A 112 3.44 18.17 18.97
CA HIS A 112 2.29 18.86 19.54
C HIS A 112 1.48 19.59 18.46
N GLY A 113 2.15 20.21 17.49
CA GLY A 113 1.50 20.86 16.35
C GLY A 113 0.70 19.89 15.48
N LEU A 114 1.21 18.67 15.26
CA LEU A 114 0.51 17.63 14.51
C LEU A 114 -0.65 16.99 15.29
N ILE A 115 -0.53 16.85 16.62
CA ILE A 115 -1.59 16.27 17.47
C ILE A 115 -2.75 17.26 17.65
N TYR A 116 -2.44 18.55 17.74
CA TYR A 116 -3.43 19.63 17.91
C TYR A 116 -3.45 20.54 16.68
N ASP A 117 -3.59 19.96 15.49
CA ASP A 117 -3.58 20.72 14.24
C ASP A 117 -4.92 21.43 14.01
N ASN A 118 -4.86 22.74 13.79
CA ASN A 118 -5.99 23.60 13.44
C ASN A 118 -5.83 24.26 12.06
N LYS A 119 -4.89 23.78 11.25
CA LYS A 119 -4.55 24.35 9.94
C LYS A 119 -5.08 23.50 8.79
N THR A 120 -5.12 22.19 8.95
CA THR A 120 -5.60 21.25 7.93
C THR A 120 -7.12 21.30 7.79
N GLU A 121 -7.86 21.52 8.88
CA GLU A 121 -9.32 21.67 8.85
C GLU A 121 -9.76 22.93 9.59
N SER A 122 -10.28 23.91 8.86
CA SER A 122 -10.87 25.10 9.46
C SER A 122 -12.03 24.78 10.40
N LEU A 123 -12.05 25.52 11.52
CA LEU A 123 -13.00 25.40 12.63
C LEU A 123 -12.93 24.06 13.39
N ARG A 124 -11.91 23.23 13.13
CA ARG A 124 -11.69 21.98 13.85
C ARG A 124 -10.25 21.90 14.31
N THR A 125 -10.02 21.12 15.36
CA THR A 125 -8.69 20.69 15.77
C THR A 125 -8.65 19.18 15.65
N ILE A 126 -7.69 18.67 14.90
CA ILE A 126 -7.60 17.25 14.55
C ILE A 126 -6.23 16.70 14.90
N ASN A 127 -6.21 15.44 15.31
CA ASN A 127 -4.97 14.69 15.51
C ASN A 127 -4.53 14.07 14.19
N ILE A 128 -3.47 14.64 13.58
CA ILE A 128 -2.96 14.18 12.29
C ILE A 128 -2.32 12.79 12.40
N LEU A 129 -1.69 12.45 13.53
CA LEU A 129 -1.08 11.13 13.74
C LEU A 129 -2.14 10.03 13.72
N GLU A 130 -3.26 10.26 14.38
CA GLU A 130 -4.39 9.33 14.43
C GLU A 130 -5.08 9.22 13.07
N ARG A 131 -5.34 10.36 12.43
CA ARG A 131 -6.22 10.43 11.26
C ARG A 131 -5.52 10.14 9.93
N MET A 132 -4.27 10.58 9.76
CA MET A 132 -3.56 10.54 8.47
C MET A 132 -2.44 9.49 8.42
N ASN A 133 -2.22 8.77 9.52
CA ASN A 133 -1.17 7.77 9.67
C ASN A 133 0.22 8.25 9.20
N VAL A 134 0.68 9.40 9.70
CA VAL A 134 1.91 10.09 9.25
C VAL A 134 3.18 9.71 10.02
N TYR A 135 3.23 8.50 10.59
CA TYR A 135 4.34 8.06 11.45
C TYR A 135 5.67 8.01 10.68
N GLN A 136 5.64 7.61 9.42
CA GLN A 136 6.82 7.60 8.54
C GLN A 136 7.36 9.03 8.29
N GLU A 137 6.49 10.03 8.09
CA GLU A 137 6.92 11.42 7.90
C GLU A 137 7.54 11.97 9.18
N VAL A 138 6.93 11.69 10.33
CA VAL A 138 7.47 12.08 11.64
C VAL A 138 8.82 11.42 11.88
N PHE A 139 8.93 10.11 11.66
CA PHE A 139 10.18 9.38 11.82
C PHE A 139 11.29 9.96 10.93
N LEU A 140 11.00 10.21 9.65
CA LEU A 140 11.99 10.80 8.75
C LEU A 140 12.36 12.23 9.10
N SER A 141 11.39 13.04 9.56
CA SER A 141 11.69 14.41 9.99
C SER A 141 12.64 14.42 11.19
N ILE A 142 12.48 13.49 12.13
CA ILE A 142 13.37 13.31 13.28
C ILE A 142 14.75 12.85 12.81
N LEU A 143 14.80 11.86 11.91
CA LEU A 143 16.05 11.33 11.36
C LEU A 143 16.84 12.41 10.63
N TYR A 144 16.18 13.21 9.78
CA TYR A 144 16.78 14.34 9.06
C TYR A 144 17.25 15.46 9.99
N ARG A 145 16.59 15.66 11.14
CA ARG A 145 17.00 16.64 12.16
C ARG A 145 18.20 16.21 12.98
N ILE A 146 18.33 14.92 13.27
CA ILE A 146 19.39 14.37 14.13
C ILE A 146 20.67 14.09 13.34
N LEU A 147 20.55 13.57 12.12
CA LEU A 147 21.70 13.21 11.30
C LEU A 147 22.28 14.43 10.57
N PRO A 148 23.60 14.46 10.30
CA PRO A 148 24.25 15.55 9.57
C PRO A 148 23.95 15.55 8.05
N ILE A 149 22.80 15.01 7.63
CA ILE A 149 22.39 14.87 6.22
C ILE A 149 22.02 16.23 5.62
N GLN A 150 21.60 17.18 6.45
CA GLN A 150 21.23 18.54 6.05
C GLN A 150 22.33 19.29 5.29
N LYS A 151 23.59 18.89 5.47
CA LYS A 151 24.75 19.47 4.77
C LYS A 151 24.85 19.04 3.31
N TYR A 152 24.24 17.92 2.95
CA TYR A 152 24.43 17.26 1.65
C TYR A 152 23.15 17.17 0.83
N LEU A 153 21.98 17.15 1.48
CA LEU A 153 20.73 16.84 0.81
C LEU A 153 19.59 17.72 1.31
N GLU A 154 18.85 18.34 0.39
CA GLU A 154 17.65 19.10 0.75
C GLU A 154 16.55 18.17 1.29
N PRO A 155 15.63 18.70 2.13
CA PRO A 155 14.60 17.88 2.76
C PRO A 155 13.74 17.08 1.78
N VAL A 156 13.42 17.65 0.61
CA VAL A 156 12.58 17.01 -0.40
C VAL A 156 13.27 15.80 -1.02
N TYR A 157 14.58 15.91 -1.33
CA TYR A 157 15.36 14.80 -1.89
C TYR A 157 15.53 13.69 -0.85
N PHE A 158 15.80 14.03 0.42
CA PHE A 158 15.87 13.03 1.47
C PHE A 158 14.58 12.23 1.60
N TYR A 159 13.45 12.92 1.48
CA TYR A 159 12.13 12.30 1.54
C TYR A 159 11.91 11.33 0.36
N ILE A 160 12.05 11.79 -0.89
CA ILE A 160 11.79 10.94 -2.06
C ILE A 160 12.83 9.82 -2.23
N TYR A 161 14.12 10.08 -1.95
CA TYR A 161 15.17 9.07 -2.09
C TYR A 161 15.05 7.97 -1.04
N THR A 162 14.50 8.26 0.14
CA THR A 162 14.18 7.21 1.11
C THR A 162 13.15 6.24 0.54
N LEU A 163 12.10 6.76 -0.12
CA LEU A 163 11.08 5.94 -0.76
C LEU A 163 11.61 5.13 -1.95
N PHE A 164 12.51 5.69 -2.75
CA PHE A 164 13.19 4.95 -3.82
C PHE A 164 14.12 3.87 -3.24
N GLY A 165 14.84 4.17 -2.17
CA GLY A 165 15.65 3.20 -1.44
C GLY A 165 14.83 2.05 -0.85
N LEU A 166 13.60 2.32 -0.40
CA LEU A 166 12.67 1.26 0.02
C LEU A 166 12.27 0.34 -1.14
N GLN A 167 12.24 0.82 -2.39
CA GLN A 167 12.01 -0.06 -3.54
C GLN A 167 13.18 -1.04 -3.76
N ALA A 168 14.42 -0.63 -3.45
CA ALA A 168 15.55 -1.57 -3.46
C ALA A 168 15.32 -2.73 -2.47
N LEU A 169 14.86 -2.41 -1.25
CA LEU A 169 14.52 -3.42 -0.25
C LEU A 169 13.41 -4.35 -0.75
N TYR A 170 12.39 -3.80 -1.43
CA TYR A 170 11.31 -4.59 -2.01
C TYR A 170 11.83 -5.60 -3.03
N VAL A 171 12.60 -5.16 -4.02
CA VAL A 171 13.15 -6.04 -5.07
C VAL A 171 14.10 -7.09 -4.49
N ILE A 172 14.95 -6.72 -3.52
CA ILE A 172 15.81 -7.68 -2.82
C ILE A 172 14.97 -8.75 -2.12
N ALA A 173 13.90 -8.35 -1.43
CA ALA A 173 13.03 -9.30 -0.72
C ALA A 173 12.27 -10.24 -1.69
N LEU A 174 11.80 -9.72 -2.84
CA LEU A 174 11.20 -10.55 -3.89
C LEU A 174 12.21 -11.54 -4.49
N TYR A 175 13.41 -11.06 -4.80
CA TYR A 175 14.52 -11.87 -5.29
C TYR A 175 14.83 -13.01 -4.32
N VAL A 176 15.01 -12.68 -3.03
CA VAL A 176 15.33 -13.64 -1.98
C VAL A 176 14.19 -14.64 -1.79
N THR A 177 12.92 -14.19 -1.82
CA THR A 177 11.77 -15.09 -1.73
C THR A 177 11.76 -16.10 -2.87
N SER A 178 11.92 -15.65 -4.11
CA SER A 178 11.97 -16.53 -5.29
C SER A 178 13.16 -17.50 -5.20
N TRP A 179 14.33 -17.03 -4.79
CA TRP A 179 15.51 -17.88 -4.60
C TRP A 179 15.29 -18.93 -3.50
N LEU A 180 14.69 -18.55 -2.37
CA LEU A 180 14.40 -19.48 -1.29
C LEU A 180 13.44 -20.59 -1.71
N LEU A 181 12.46 -20.29 -2.57
CA LEU A 181 11.48 -21.27 -3.06
C LEU A 181 12.04 -22.18 -4.15
N SER A 182 12.86 -21.67 -5.06
CA SER A 182 13.39 -22.43 -6.19
C SER A 182 14.71 -23.15 -5.91
N GLY A 183 15.45 -22.70 -4.89
CA GLY A 183 16.84 -23.12 -4.63
C GLY A 183 17.89 -22.46 -5.52
N THR A 184 17.51 -21.68 -6.54
CA THR A 184 18.43 -21.03 -7.49
C THR A 184 18.34 -19.51 -7.46
N TRP A 185 19.48 -18.83 -7.42
CA TRP A 185 19.53 -17.36 -7.43
C TRP A 185 19.06 -16.77 -8.77
N LEU A 186 19.08 -17.59 -9.83
CA LEU A 186 18.62 -17.25 -11.16
C LEU A 186 17.09 -17.02 -11.23
N SER A 187 16.29 -17.79 -10.48
CA SER A 187 14.85 -17.50 -10.38
C SER A 187 14.60 -16.17 -9.67
N GLY A 188 15.46 -15.80 -8.72
CA GLY A 188 15.46 -14.49 -8.08
C GLY A 188 15.68 -13.39 -9.10
N LEU A 189 16.67 -13.56 -9.98
CA LEU A 189 16.95 -12.62 -11.06
C LEU A 189 15.74 -12.48 -11.99
N LEU A 190 15.09 -13.59 -12.37
CA LEU A 190 13.90 -13.57 -13.20
C LEU A 190 12.74 -12.82 -12.54
N ALA A 191 12.50 -13.06 -11.24
CA ALA A 191 11.44 -12.38 -10.48
C ALA A 191 11.69 -10.87 -10.37
N ALA A 192 12.94 -10.48 -10.07
CA ALA A 192 13.34 -9.07 -10.03
C ALA A 192 13.19 -8.41 -11.40
N PHE A 193 13.62 -9.07 -12.47
CA PHE A 193 13.51 -8.56 -13.83
C PHE A 193 12.04 -8.36 -14.23
N TRP A 194 11.18 -9.37 -13.99
CA TRP A 194 9.74 -9.27 -14.26
C TRP A 194 9.07 -8.12 -13.51
N TYR A 195 9.45 -7.90 -12.25
CA TYR A 195 8.95 -6.77 -11.45
C TYR A 195 9.37 -5.43 -12.06
N ILE A 196 10.65 -5.28 -12.41
CA ILE A 196 11.20 -4.04 -12.98
C ILE A 196 10.55 -3.74 -14.35
N THR A 197 10.38 -4.74 -15.22
CA THR A 197 9.80 -4.53 -16.55
C THR A 197 8.29 -4.26 -16.51
N ASN A 198 7.56 -4.84 -15.55
CA ASN A 198 6.12 -4.61 -15.38
C ASN A 198 5.84 -3.61 -14.25
N ARG A 199 6.70 -2.61 -14.07
CA ARG A 199 6.60 -1.66 -12.95
C ARG A 199 5.26 -0.94 -12.90
N ILE A 200 4.69 -0.58 -14.06
CA ILE A 200 3.45 0.22 -14.19
C ILE A 200 2.26 -0.50 -13.51
N ASP A 201 2.23 -1.83 -13.59
CA ASP A 201 1.17 -2.65 -12.98
C ASP A 201 1.51 -3.11 -11.55
N THR A 202 2.79 -3.08 -11.17
CA THR A 202 3.27 -3.65 -9.89
C THR A 202 3.53 -2.60 -8.81
N THR A 203 3.76 -1.34 -9.18
CA THR A 203 4.02 -0.25 -8.23
C THR A 203 3.56 1.11 -8.77
N ARG A 204 3.14 1.99 -7.87
CA ARG A 204 2.73 3.37 -8.17
C ARG A 204 3.75 4.41 -7.71
N VAL A 205 4.97 3.97 -7.38
CA VAL A 205 6.03 4.82 -6.83
C VAL A 205 6.46 5.93 -7.79
N GLU A 206 6.33 5.73 -9.11
CA GLU A 206 6.68 6.73 -10.13
C GLU A 206 5.75 7.96 -10.10
N PHE A 207 4.43 7.74 -10.07
CA PHE A 207 3.44 8.81 -10.18
C PHE A 207 3.03 9.41 -8.82
N THR A 208 3.09 8.61 -7.76
CA THR A 208 2.53 8.96 -6.46
C THR A 208 3.46 8.46 -5.36
N ILE A 209 4.62 9.12 -5.25
CA ILE A 209 5.77 8.65 -4.46
C ILE A 209 5.36 8.32 -3.02
N PRO A 210 4.89 9.27 -2.17
CA PRO A 210 4.73 9.02 -0.73
C PRO A 210 3.45 8.28 -0.34
N LEU A 211 2.80 7.54 -1.25
CA LEU A 211 1.66 6.70 -0.89
C LEU A 211 2.03 5.68 0.18
N ARG A 212 1.07 5.38 1.06
CA ARG A 212 1.25 4.47 2.20
C ARG A 212 1.66 3.07 1.77
N GLU A 213 1.17 2.61 0.62
CA GLU A 213 1.53 1.34 0.00
C GLU A 213 3.02 1.27 -0.36
N ASN A 214 3.59 2.36 -0.88
CA ASN A 214 5.00 2.42 -1.27
C ASN A 214 5.95 2.35 -0.06
N TRP A 215 5.47 2.77 1.12
CA TRP A 215 6.16 2.55 2.39
C TRP A 215 6.04 1.10 2.87
N ALA A 216 4.84 0.52 2.75
CA ALA A 216 4.48 -0.70 3.46
C ALA A 216 4.86 -1.99 2.71
N LEU A 217 4.66 -2.03 1.38
CA LEU A 217 4.91 -3.22 0.57
C LEU A 217 6.37 -3.76 0.65
N PRO A 218 7.41 -2.91 0.74
CA PRO A 218 8.77 -3.40 1.01
C PRO A 218 8.87 -4.22 2.29
N PHE A 219 8.26 -3.77 3.39
CA PHE A 219 8.25 -4.50 4.66
C PHE A 219 7.42 -5.79 4.57
N PHE A 220 6.32 -5.77 3.82
CA PHE A 220 5.55 -6.97 3.54
C PHE A 220 6.36 -8.00 2.74
N ALA A 221 7.11 -7.58 1.73
CA ALA A 221 7.96 -8.50 0.98
C ALA A 221 9.07 -9.10 1.84
N VAL A 222 9.69 -8.31 2.72
CA VAL A 222 10.66 -8.81 3.71
C VAL A 222 10.00 -9.82 4.65
N GLN A 223 8.76 -9.55 5.09
CA GLN A 223 7.98 -10.48 5.90
C GLN A 223 7.75 -11.81 5.17
N ILE A 224 7.36 -11.79 3.90
CA ILE A 224 7.17 -13.00 3.09
C ILE A 224 8.48 -13.77 2.94
N ALA A 225 9.59 -13.09 2.64
CA ALA A 225 10.91 -13.71 2.56
C ALA A 225 11.31 -14.39 3.89
N ALA A 226 11.10 -13.71 5.01
CA ALA A 226 11.40 -14.23 6.35
C ALA A 226 10.49 -15.42 6.73
N ILE A 227 9.19 -15.37 6.42
CA ILE A 227 8.26 -16.49 6.64
C ILE A 227 8.67 -17.69 5.78
N THR A 228 9.07 -17.45 4.53
CA THR A 228 9.56 -18.49 3.62
C THR A 228 10.80 -19.17 4.19
N TYR A 229 11.75 -18.38 4.71
CA TYR A 229 12.93 -18.91 5.39
C TYR A 229 12.57 -19.69 6.67
N LEU A 230 11.60 -19.20 7.46
CA LEU A 230 11.14 -19.84 8.69
C LEU A 230 10.61 -21.26 8.46
N PHE A 231 9.93 -21.51 7.33
CA PHE A 231 9.38 -22.83 7.00
C PHE A 231 10.41 -23.82 6.43
N ARG A 232 11.66 -23.41 6.24
CA ARG A 232 12.73 -24.32 5.82
C ARG A 232 12.96 -25.43 6.85
N SER A 233 13.30 -26.62 6.37
CA SER A 233 13.62 -27.77 7.20
C SER A 233 14.95 -27.56 7.94
N HIS A 234 15.02 -28.02 9.20
CA HIS A 234 16.23 -28.03 10.04
C HIS A 234 16.90 -26.66 10.29
N LEU A 235 16.16 -25.70 10.86
CA LEU A 235 16.72 -24.45 11.37
C LEU A 235 17.36 -24.67 12.75
N GLN A 236 18.51 -24.03 12.98
CA GLN A 236 19.06 -23.93 14.34
C GLN A 236 18.17 -23.02 15.21
N PRO A 237 18.04 -23.28 16.52
CA PRO A 237 17.16 -22.52 17.40
C PRO A 237 17.42 -21.01 17.42
N LEU A 238 18.68 -20.60 17.29
CA LEU A 238 19.05 -19.17 17.21
C LEU A 238 18.53 -18.53 15.92
N HIS A 239 18.75 -19.18 14.78
CA HIS A 239 18.30 -18.70 13.48
C HIS A 239 16.77 -18.64 13.40
N GLU A 240 16.07 -19.60 14.01
CA GLU A 240 14.61 -19.57 14.12
C GLU A 240 14.12 -18.35 14.92
N LYS A 241 14.73 -18.08 16.09
CA LYS A 241 14.40 -16.89 16.90
C LYS A 241 14.68 -15.57 16.16
N LEU A 242 15.83 -15.47 15.49
CA LEU A 242 16.17 -14.28 14.70
C LEU A 242 15.20 -14.09 13.53
N THR A 243 14.76 -15.17 12.89
CA THR A 243 13.78 -15.11 11.80
C THR A 243 12.41 -14.68 12.32
N LEU A 244 11.95 -15.21 13.47
CA LEU A 244 10.72 -14.78 14.11
C LEU A 244 10.77 -13.30 14.52
N LEU A 245 11.92 -12.81 15.00
CA LEU A 245 12.13 -11.39 15.27
C LEU A 245 12.05 -10.56 13.98
N ALA A 246 12.66 -11.02 12.89
CA ALA A 246 12.57 -10.35 11.60
C ALA A 246 11.12 -10.29 11.10
N VAL A 247 10.36 -11.39 11.21
CA VAL A 247 8.92 -11.43 10.88
C VAL A 247 8.15 -10.47 11.77
N PHE A 248 8.43 -10.40 13.06
CA PHE A 248 7.76 -9.46 13.98
C PHE A 248 8.03 -8.01 13.58
N ILE A 249 9.29 -7.61 13.39
CA ILE A 249 9.67 -6.25 13.01
C ILE A 249 9.06 -5.88 11.67
N SER A 250 9.16 -6.74 10.66
CA SER A 250 8.61 -6.46 9.33
C SER A 250 7.08 -6.39 9.35
N THR A 251 6.40 -7.25 10.12
CA THR A 251 4.94 -7.20 10.30
C THR A 251 4.53 -5.90 11.00
N PHE A 252 5.24 -5.52 12.06
CA PHE A 252 4.96 -4.29 12.79
C PHE A 252 5.14 -3.05 11.90
N LEU A 253 6.24 -2.95 11.16
CA LEU A 253 6.49 -1.82 10.24
C LEU A 253 5.48 -1.81 9.08
N PHE A 254 5.13 -2.97 8.53
CA PHE A 254 4.07 -3.10 7.53
C PHE A 254 2.73 -2.58 8.06
N SER A 255 2.36 -2.97 9.28
CA SER A 255 1.10 -2.55 9.91
C SER A 255 1.09 -1.08 10.33
N LEU A 256 2.22 -0.55 10.78
CA LEU A 256 2.35 0.86 11.18
C LEU A 256 2.25 1.80 9.97
N THR A 257 2.90 1.46 8.86
CA THR A 257 3.02 2.35 7.69
C THR A 257 1.77 2.38 6.82
N TRP A 258 0.89 1.38 6.91
CA TRP A 258 -0.34 1.30 6.11
C TRP A 258 -1.55 0.77 6.87
N GLN A 259 -2.60 1.60 7.00
CA GLN A 259 -3.83 1.28 7.72
C GLN A 259 -4.64 0.09 7.16
N PHE A 260 -4.51 -0.20 5.85
CA PHE A 260 -5.25 -1.28 5.18
C PHE A 260 -4.50 -2.62 5.17
N ASN A 261 -3.34 -2.70 5.83
CA ASN A 261 -2.54 -3.93 5.96
C ASN A 261 -3.35 -5.14 6.45
N GLN A 262 -4.37 -4.89 7.29
CA GLN A 262 -5.23 -5.90 7.88
C GLN A 262 -5.89 -6.85 6.87
N PHE A 263 -6.18 -6.38 5.64
CA PHE A 263 -6.77 -7.22 4.60
C PHE A 263 -5.75 -8.21 4.02
N MET A 264 -4.51 -7.77 3.80
CA MET A 264 -3.44 -8.64 3.31
C MET A 264 -3.02 -9.66 4.38
N MET A 265 -2.95 -9.21 5.63
CA MET A 265 -2.68 -10.07 6.77
C MET A 265 -3.79 -11.10 7.00
N LEU A 266 -5.06 -10.74 6.76
CA LEU A 266 -6.18 -11.69 6.83
C LEU A 266 -6.08 -12.75 5.73
N MET A 267 -5.75 -12.36 4.50
CA MET A 267 -5.53 -13.33 3.42
C MET A 267 -4.37 -14.28 3.75
N GLN A 268 -3.26 -13.75 4.26
CA GLN A 268 -2.14 -14.57 4.74
C GLN A 268 -2.58 -15.52 5.87
N ALA A 269 -3.34 -15.03 6.85
CA ALA A 269 -3.87 -15.82 7.97
C ALA A 269 -4.80 -16.95 7.50
N LEU A 270 -5.64 -16.70 6.50
CA LEU A 270 -6.53 -17.68 5.87
C LEU A 270 -5.74 -18.76 5.14
N VAL A 271 -4.72 -18.38 4.37
CA VAL A 271 -3.84 -19.34 3.67
C VAL A 271 -3.10 -20.22 4.69
N LEU A 272 -2.53 -19.62 5.75
CA LEU A 272 -1.88 -20.36 6.83
C LEU A 272 -2.86 -21.32 7.53
N PHE A 273 -4.12 -20.91 7.71
CA PHE A 273 -5.15 -21.73 8.33
C PHE A 273 -5.49 -22.95 7.46
N ILE A 274 -5.66 -22.74 6.15
CA ILE A 274 -5.92 -23.82 5.20
C ILE A 274 -4.75 -24.80 5.17
N LEU A 275 -3.52 -24.30 5.07
CA LEU A 275 -2.32 -25.14 5.01
C LEU A 275 -2.07 -25.93 6.31
N ASP A 276 -2.36 -25.33 7.46
CA ASP A 276 -2.29 -26.03 8.76
C ASP A 276 -3.41 -27.07 8.90
N CYS A 277 -4.63 -26.76 8.45
CA CYS A 277 -5.74 -27.72 8.40
C CYS A 277 -5.42 -28.96 7.53
N LEU A 278 -4.66 -28.76 6.45
CA LEU A 278 -4.19 -29.81 5.55
C LEU A 278 -2.91 -30.52 6.04
N ASP A 279 -2.41 -30.16 7.22
CA ASP A 279 -1.18 -30.69 7.81
C ASP A 279 0.08 -30.51 6.95
N MET A 280 0.10 -29.46 6.13
CA MET A 280 1.22 -29.14 5.24
C MET A 280 2.29 -28.30 5.93
N LEU A 281 1.98 -27.71 7.10
CA LEU A 281 2.88 -26.82 7.84
C LEU A 281 3.03 -27.24 9.30
N PRO A 282 4.22 -27.03 9.91
CA PRO A 282 4.41 -27.23 11.35
C PRO A 282 3.52 -26.29 12.19
N THR A 283 2.56 -26.86 12.90
CA THR A 283 1.56 -26.12 13.70
C THR A 283 2.18 -25.14 14.71
N ALA A 284 3.32 -25.48 15.32
CA ALA A 284 4.01 -24.61 16.27
C ALA A 284 4.49 -23.29 15.62
N LYS A 285 5.08 -23.38 14.42
CA LYS A 285 5.53 -22.20 13.67
C LYS A 285 4.34 -21.34 13.24
N VAL A 286 3.27 -21.96 12.77
CA VAL A 286 2.02 -21.27 12.41
C VAL A 286 1.40 -20.54 13.61
N THR A 287 1.40 -21.14 14.80
CA THR A 287 0.92 -20.49 16.03
C THR A 287 1.71 -19.22 16.33
N TRP A 288 3.04 -19.27 16.23
CA TRP A 288 3.89 -18.08 16.41
C TRP A 288 3.57 -16.97 15.41
N LEU A 289 3.30 -17.32 14.14
CA LEU A 289 2.87 -16.34 13.15
C LEU A 289 1.57 -15.65 13.57
N TYR A 290 0.53 -16.38 13.99
CA TYR A 290 -0.71 -15.75 14.47
C TYR A 290 -0.49 -14.83 15.68
N ILE A 291 0.36 -15.23 16.63
CA ILE A 291 0.72 -14.41 17.80
C ILE A 291 1.44 -13.14 17.36
N ILE A 292 2.40 -13.23 16.43
CA ILE A 292 3.12 -12.08 15.88
C ILE A 292 2.14 -11.11 15.19
N GLN A 293 1.23 -11.63 14.37
CA GLN A 293 0.22 -10.80 13.69
C GLN A 293 -0.68 -10.07 14.70
N LEU A 294 -1.17 -10.78 15.73
CA LEU A 294 -2.01 -10.19 16.78
C LEU A 294 -1.25 -9.16 17.63
N THR A 295 -0.04 -9.50 18.08
CA THR A 295 0.75 -8.58 18.91
C THR A 295 1.18 -7.34 18.13
N GLY A 296 1.59 -7.50 16.87
CA GLY A 296 1.93 -6.39 15.98
C GLY A 296 0.76 -5.45 15.74
N ILE A 297 -0.42 -5.98 15.37
CA ILE A 297 -1.60 -5.15 15.10
C ILE A 297 -2.14 -4.47 16.36
N LEU A 298 -2.08 -5.13 17.53
CA LEU A 298 -2.48 -4.54 18.81
C LEU A 298 -1.51 -3.43 19.24
N LEU A 299 -0.20 -3.60 19.04
CA LEU A 299 0.77 -2.55 19.31
C LEU A 299 0.53 -1.33 18.41
N VAL A 300 0.27 -1.54 17.12
CA VAL A 300 -0.11 -0.47 16.20
C VAL A 300 -1.43 0.19 16.62
N CYS A 301 -2.41 -0.57 17.09
CA CYS A 301 -3.67 -0.03 17.61
C CYS A 301 -3.44 0.92 18.80
N VAL A 302 -2.55 0.56 19.73
CA VAL A 302 -2.17 1.44 20.85
C VAL A 302 -1.46 2.70 20.35
N LEU A 303 -0.51 2.55 19.43
CA LEU A 303 0.21 3.70 18.85
C LEU A 303 -0.74 4.65 18.10
N GLN A 304 -1.74 4.10 17.41
CA GLN A 304 -2.74 4.84 16.65
C GLN A 304 -4.01 5.16 17.46
N PHE A 305 -3.86 5.40 18.76
CA PHE A 305 -4.93 5.91 19.62
C PHE A 305 -6.22 5.07 19.63
N PHE A 306 -6.09 3.73 19.61
CA PHE A 306 -7.21 2.79 19.59
C PHE A 306 -8.13 2.95 18.38
N ASN A 307 -7.53 3.16 17.20
CA ASN A 307 -8.25 3.29 15.94
C ASN A 307 -9.30 2.16 15.76
N SER A 308 -10.57 2.55 15.61
CA SER A 308 -11.69 1.62 15.52
C SER A 308 -11.64 0.70 14.31
N MET A 309 -11.01 1.14 13.21
CA MET A 309 -10.84 0.32 12.01
C MET A 309 -9.95 -0.90 12.28
N ILE A 310 -8.91 -0.73 13.10
CA ILE A 310 -8.00 -1.81 13.47
C ILE A 310 -8.64 -2.72 14.51
N LEU A 311 -9.25 -2.14 15.55
CA LEU A 311 -9.89 -2.91 16.62
C LEU A 311 -11.03 -3.78 16.08
N GLY A 312 -11.86 -3.22 15.17
CA GLY A 312 -12.93 -3.92 14.49
C GLY A 312 -12.50 -4.78 13.29
N SER A 313 -11.20 -5.04 13.15
CA SER A 313 -10.67 -5.84 12.04
C SER A 313 -11.13 -7.29 12.10
N LEU A 314 -11.47 -7.84 10.94
CA LEU A 314 -11.74 -9.27 10.81
C LEU A 314 -10.50 -10.12 11.10
N LEU A 315 -9.30 -9.56 10.88
CA LEU A 315 -8.01 -10.18 11.20
C LEU A 315 -7.89 -10.56 12.68
N ILE A 316 -8.14 -9.61 13.59
CA ILE A 316 -8.03 -9.87 15.04
C ILE A 316 -9.02 -10.96 15.43
N SER A 317 -10.27 -10.82 15.00
CA SER A 317 -11.34 -11.77 15.30
C SER A 317 -11.02 -13.17 14.79
N PHE A 318 -10.51 -13.27 13.56
CA PHE A 318 -10.13 -14.53 12.93
C PHE A 318 -8.95 -15.19 13.65
N ASN A 319 -7.86 -14.46 13.89
CA ASN A 319 -6.67 -15.02 14.54
C ASN A 319 -6.96 -15.46 15.98
N VAL A 320 -7.72 -14.69 16.76
CA VAL A 320 -8.17 -15.09 18.11
C VAL A 320 -9.03 -16.35 18.03
N SER A 321 -9.94 -16.42 17.07
CA SER A 321 -10.81 -17.59 16.88
C SER A 321 -10.04 -18.84 16.51
N VAL A 322 -9.04 -18.75 15.63
CA VAL A 322 -8.15 -19.88 15.29
C VAL A 322 -7.37 -20.34 16.52
N LEU A 323 -6.82 -19.42 17.31
CA LEU A 323 -6.07 -19.78 18.52
C LEU A 323 -6.98 -20.44 19.57
N LEU A 324 -8.18 -19.91 19.80
CA LEU A 324 -9.17 -20.51 20.70
C LEU A 324 -9.64 -21.88 20.20
N ALA A 325 -9.99 -21.99 18.93
CA ALA A 325 -10.40 -23.23 18.28
C ALA A 325 -9.38 -24.37 18.49
N ARG A 326 -8.09 -24.04 18.40
CA ARG A 326 -7.00 -24.98 18.63
C ARG A 326 -6.90 -25.47 20.08
N THR A 327 -7.28 -24.65 21.06
CA THR A 327 -7.31 -25.08 22.47
C THR A 327 -8.41 -26.11 22.73
N VAL A 328 -9.55 -25.98 22.01
CA VAL A 328 -10.74 -26.83 22.16
C VAL A 328 -10.58 -28.14 21.39
N GLN A 329 -10.20 -28.08 20.12
CA GLN A 329 -10.08 -29.26 19.25
C GLN A 329 -8.64 -29.76 19.15
N LYS A 330 -8.26 -30.65 20.08
CA LYS A 330 -6.98 -31.36 20.06
C LYS A 330 -7.07 -32.66 19.23
N ASN A 331 -5.94 -33.17 18.75
CA ASN A 331 -5.83 -34.47 18.08
C ASN A 331 -6.66 -34.62 16.78
N MET A 332 -6.65 -33.58 15.94
CA MET A 332 -7.28 -33.57 14.62
C MET A 332 -6.79 -34.69 13.68
N LYS A 333 -5.58 -35.22 13.93
CA LYS A 333 -4.90 -36.21 13.10
C LYS A 333 -5.29 -37.67 13.37
N MET A 334 -6.13 -37.93 14.38
CA MET A 334 -6.45 -39.30 14.81
C MET A 334 -7.78 -39.79 14.23
N GLY A 335 -7.77 -40.97 13.57
CA GLY A 335 -8.95 -41.64 13.01
C GLY A 335 -8.90 -41.89 11.50
N CYS A 336 -9.95 -42.57 10.98
CA CYS A 336 -10.17 -42.83 9.55
C CYS A 336 -10.42 -41.53 8.75
N LEU A 337 -10.28 -41.56 7.43
CA LEU A 337 -10.43 -40.41 6.51
C LEU A 337 -11.75 -39.66 6.72
N LEU A 338 -12.88 -40.36 6.82
CA LEU A 338 -14.21 -39.78 7.09
C LEU A 338 -14.25 -39.02 8.43
N ASN A 339 -13.65 -39.59 9.48
CA ASN A 339 -13.58 -38.93 10.78
C ASN A 339 -12.67 -37.69 10.74
N ARG A 340 -11.60 -37.71 9.95
CA ARG A 340 -10.73 -36.54 9.74
C ARG A 340 -11.45 -35.42 8.98
N LEU A 341 -12.18 -35.76 7.92
CA LEU A 341 -12.99 -34.80 7.16
C LEU A 341 -14.11 -34.19 8.01
N GLY A 342 -14.80 -35.02 8.82
CA GLY A 342 -15.81 -34.55 9.77
C GLY A 342 -15.22 -33.59 10.80
N LYS A 343 -14.10 -33.99 11.45
CA LYS A 343 -13.38 -33.12 12.40
C LYS A 343 -12.96 -31.80 11.76
N LEU A 344 -12.41 -31.85 10.55
CA LEU A 344 -12.01 -30.66 9.79
C LEU A 344 -13.21 -29.75 9.48
N PHE A 345 -14.34 -30.30 9.02
CA PHE A 345 -15.56 -29.54 8.79
C PHE A 345 -16.03 -28.83 10.06
N PHE A 346 -16.07 -29.54 11.19
CA PHE A 346 -16.42 -28.92 12.48
C PHE A 346 -15.41 -27.88 12.93
N HIS A 347 -14.11 -28.06 12.65
CA HIS A 347 -13.07 -27.09 12.97
C HIS A 347 -13.24 -25.79 12.20
N VAL A 348 -13.44 -25.89 10.88
CA VAL A 348 -13.70 -24.75 10.01
C VAL A 348 -14.98 -24.03 10.43
N LEU A 349 -16.07 -24.78 10.67
CA LEU A 349 -17.33 -24.22 11.13
C LEU A 349 -17.17 -23.50 12.48
N MET A 350 -16.48 -24.12 13.44
CA MET A 350 -16.24 -23.52 14.75
C MET A 350 -15.41 -22.23 14.64
N VAL A 351 -14.34 -22.21 13.84
CA VAL A 351 -13.54 -21.00 13.61
C VAL A 351 -14.39 -19.90 12.97
N LEU A 352 -15.23 -20.22 11.99
CA LEU A 352 -16.12 -19.23 11.35
C LEU A 352 -17.15 -18.69 12.33
N CYS A 353 -17.83 -19.56 13.09
CA CYS A 353 -18.79 -19.15 14.11
C CYS A 353 -18.13 -18.29 15.20
N LEU A 354 -16.97 -18.70 15.73
CA LEU A 354 -16.21 -17.92 16.71
C LEU A 354 -15.77 -16.59 16.13
N THR A 355 -15.32 -16.55 14.87
CA THR A 355 -14.88 -15.31 14.21
C THR A 355 -16.04 -14.33 14.11
N LEU A 356 -17.22 -14.81 13.71
CA LEU A 356 -18.44 -13.99 13.66
C LEU A 356 -18.87 -13.54 15.04
N LEU A 357 -18.83 -14.41 16.05
CA LEU A 357 -19.17 -14.07 17.44
C LEU A 357 -18.21 -13.01 17.98
N VAL A 358 -16.89 -13.22 17.93
CA VAL A 358 -15.88 -12.27 18.40
C VAL A 358 -15.99 -10.93 17.65
N ASN A 359 -16.12 -10.97 16.32
CA ASN A 359 -16.29 -9.76 15.51
C ASN A 359 -17.59 -9.03 15.87
N ASN A 360 -18.69 -9.75 16.11
CA ASN A 360 -19.94 -9.17 16.55
C ASN A 360 -19.83 -8.64 17.98
N PHE A 361 -19.15 -9.29 18.91
CA PHE A 361 -18.92 -8.73 20.25
C PHE A 361 -18.12 -7.42 20.19
N ILE A 362 -17.08 -7.37 19.35
CA ILE A 362 -16.27 -6.16 19.14
C ILE A 362 -17.10 -5.06 18.46
N LYS A 363 -17.99 -5.42 17.52
CA LYS A 363 -18.79 -4.47 16.73
C LYS A 363 -20.16 -4.14 17.32
N VAL A 364 -20.75 -4.93 18.22
CA VAL A 364 -22.06 -4.69 18.85
C VAL A 364 -22.02 -3.51 19.83
N GLY A 365 -20.83 -2.99 20.15
CA GLY A 365 -20.69 -1.63 20.69
C GLY A 365 -21.11 -0.51 19.71
N LYS A 366 -21.23 -0.77 18.39
CA LYS A 366 -21.63 0.15 17.31
C LYS A 366 -22.09 -0.65 16.06
N TYR A 367 -23.38 -1.00 15.97
CA TYR A 367 -24.09 -1.62 14.82
C TYR A 367 -23.53 -1.23 13.43
N GLU A 368 -23.52 -2.00 12.34
CA GLU A 368 -24.32 -3.14 11.87
C GLU A 368 -23.57 -3.89 10.71
N VAL A 369 -24.11 -5.02 10.25
CA VAL A 369 -23.49 -6.16 9.51
C VAL A 369 -23.29 -5.95 7.99
N PHE A 370 -22.30 -6.61 7.37
CA PHE A 370 -22.40 -7.07 5.96
C PHE A 370 -21.56 -8.33 5.65
N TYR A 371 -22.12 -9.26 4.87
CA TYR A 371 -21.56 -10.52 4.37
C TYR A 371 -21.11 -10.39 2.90
N ILE A 372 -20.17 -11.22 2.45
CA ILE A 372 -20.29 -12.17 1.30
C ILE A 372 -18.91 -12.81 1.01
N CYS A 373 -18.94 -14.11 0.72
CA CYS A 373 -17.82 -14.93 0.27
C CYS A 373 -18.25 -15.72 -0.95
N LYS A 374 -17.46 -15.73 -2.04
CA LYS A 374 -17.32 -16.86 -2.98
C LYS A 374 -16.17 -16.57 -3.95
N VAL A 375 -15.19 -17.47 -4.06
CA VAL A 375 -14.72 -18.13 -5.30
C VAL A 375 -13.81 -19.30 -4.88
N ARG A 376 -13.94 -20.43 -5.58
CA ARG A 376 -13.19 -21.67 -5.38
C ARG A 376 -12.48 -22.07 -6.67
N ASN A 377 -11.32 -22.71 -6.47
CA ASN A 377 -10.49 -23.56 -7.33
C ASN A 377 -9.55 -22.86 -8.32
N LEU A 378 -8.25 -23.17 -8.24
CA LEU A 378 -7.64 -24.27 -8.99
C LEU A 378 -6.13 -24.44 -8.67
N ILE A 379 -5.66 -25.67 -8.99
CA ILE A 379 -4.31 -26.12 -9.36
C ILE A 379 -3.45 -26.79 -8.28
N ASN A 380 -3.32 -28.10 -8.46
CA ASN A 380 -2.30 -28.99 -7.92
C ASN A 380 -1.18 -29.09 -8.97
N ILE A 381 0.09 -28.89 -8.61
CA ILE A 381 1.22 -29.19 -9.48
C ILE A 381 2.21 -30.02 -8.68
N HIS A 382 2.46 -31.24 -9.14
CA HIS A 382 3.60 -32.05 -8.70
C HIS A 382 4.55 -32.27 -9.87
N ASP A 383 5.82 -32.04 -9.56
CA ASP A 383 7.04 -32.67 -10.06
C ASP A 383 7.49 -32.42 -11.52
N VAL A 384 8.48 -31.54 -11.68
CA VAL A 384 9.36 -31.49 -12.86
C VAL A 384 10.80 -31.18 -12.40
N SER A 385 11.54 -32.21 -12.02
CA SER A 385 13.00 -32.15 -11.84
C SER A 385 13.69 -32.40 -13.19
N ASN A 386 14.24 -31.33 -13.79
CA ASN A 386 15.42 -31.27 -14.69
C ASN A 386 15.44 -30.06 -15.67
N PHE A 387 14.62 -29.01 -15.46
CA PHE A 387 14.63 -27.77 -16.26
C PHE A 387 15.00 -26.50 -15.45
N GLU A 388 15.67 -26.64 -14.31
CA GLU A 388 15.88 -25.56 -13.32
C GLU A 388 16.62 -24.31 -13.84
N TYR A 389 17.41 -24.43 -14.91
CA TYR A 389 18.21 -23.32 -15.44
C TYR A 389 17.80 -22.89 -16.85
N LEU A 390 17.33 -23.80 -17.71
CA LEU A 390 17.05 -23.49 -19.12
C LEU A 390 15.81 -22.61 -19.30
N VAL A 391 14.72 -22.93 -18.59
CA VAL A 391 13.45 -22.19 -18.70
C VAL A 391 13.60 -20.75 -18.19
N PRO A 392 14.17 -20.50 -16.98
CA PRO A 392 14.41 -19.13 -16.53
C PRO A 392 15.30 -18.32 -17.47
N ILE A 393 16.34 -18.92 -18.08
CA ILE A 393 17.21 -18.23 -19.04
C ILE A 393 16.45 -17.86 -20.31
N ILE A 394 15.69 -18.78 -20.91
CA ILE A 394 14.92 -18.52 -22.12
C ILE A 394 13.85 -17.45 -21.86
N THR A 395 13.16 -17.51 -20.72
CA THR A 395 12.19 -16.49 -20.33
C THR A 395 12.87 -15.15 -20.09
N LEU A 396 14.02 -15.10 -19.40
CA LEU A 396 14.77 -13.86 -19.19
C LEU A 396 15.21 -13.23 -20.52
N LEU A 397 15.71 -14.02 -21.47
CA LEU A 397 16.11 -13.56 -22.80
C LEU A 397 14.90 -13.02 -23.59
N TYR A 398 13.76 -13.71 -23.55
CA TYR A 398 12.53 -13.25 -24.21
C TYR A 398 12.04 -11.93 -23.63
N LEU A 399 11.99 -11.82 -22.29
CA LEU A 399 11.55 -10.61 -21.63
C LEU A 399 12.52 -9.46 -21.88
N SER A 400 13.83 -9.73 -21.88
CA SER A 400 14.85 -8.73 -22.21
C SER A 400 14.67 -8.22 -23.64
N TYR A 401 14.49 -9.11 -24.61
CA TYR A 401 14.25 -8.73 -26.00
C TYR A 401 12.96 -7.91 -26.16
N LYS A 402 11.89 -8.28 -25.47
CA LYS A 402 10.57 -7.65 -25.63
C LYS A 402 10.44 -6.31 -24.90
N PHE A 403 10.95 -6.21 -23.67
CA PHE A 403 10.68 -5.08 -22.78
C PHE A 403 11.86 -4.12 -22.61
N CYS A 404 13.11 -4.56 -22.81
CA CYS A 404 14.25 -3.63 -22.69
C CYS A 404 14.20 -2.45 -23.68
N PRO A 405 13.79 -2.61 -24.96
CA PRO A 405 13.70 -1.47 -25.87
C PRO A 405 12.75 -0.38 -25.35
N GLY A 406 11.52 -0.74 -24.96
CA GLY A 406 10.55 0.23 -24.43
C GLY A 406 11.01 0.88 -23.13
N MET A 407 11.67 0.13 -22.24
CA MET A 407 12.25 0.68 -21.01
C MET A 407 13.35 1.71 -21.30
N MET A 408 14.17 1.48 -22.33
CA MET A 408 15.21 2.42 -22.75
C MET A 408 14.62 3.65 -23.45
N ASP A 409 13.55 3.46 -24.23
CA ASP A 409 12.81 4.57 -24.85
C ASP A 409 12.24 5.50 -23.78
N GLU A 410 11.57 4.94 -22.76
CA GLU A 410 11.04 5.71 -21.61
C GLU A 410 12.14 6.43 -20.84
N LEU A 411 13.28 5.78 -20.59
CA LEU A 411 14.45 6.42 -19.98
C LEU A 411 15.05 7.53 -20.85
N SER A 412 14.86 7.49 -22.17
CA SER A 412 15.34 8.52 -23.08
C SER A 412 14.36 9.70 -23.22
N GLU A 413 13.10 9.51 -22.81
CA GLU A 413 12.11 10.58 -22.80
C GLU A 413 12.44 11.58 -21.69
N LEU A 414 12.82 12.79 -22.10
CA LEU A 414 13.02 13.92 -21.19
C LEU A 414 11.79 14.82 -21.25
N ARG A 415 11.15 15.00 -20.11
CA ARG A 415 9.98 15.85 -19.91
C ARG A 415 10.26 16.89 -18.84
N GLU A 416 9.55 18.00 -18.92
CA GLU A 416 9.62 19.06 -17.92
C GLU A 416 8.25 19.21 -17.27
N PHE A 417 8.21 19.21 -15.93
CA PHE A 417 7.00 19.55 -15.21
C PHE A 417 6.73 21.04 -15.34
N TYR A 418 5.68 21.40 -16.10
CA TYR A 418 5.34 22.79 -16.37
C TYR A 418 3.87 23.08 -16.04
N ASP A 419 3.64 23.81 -14.96
CA ASP A 419 2.32 24.29 -14.53
C ASP A 419 2.37 25.74 -14.02
N PRO A 420 2.54 26.71 -14.94
CA PRO A 420 2.73 28.12 -14.59
C PRO A 420 1.51 28.73 -13.91
N ASP A 421 0.30 28.28 -14.25
CA ASP A 421 -0.95 28.80 -13.69
C ASP A 421 -1.07 28.44 -12.20
N THR A 422 -0.73 27.22 -11.82
CA THR A 422 -0.73 26.80 -10.41
C THR A 422 0.41 27.49 -9.65
N VAL A 423 1.60 27.62 -10.24
CA VAL A 423 2.74 28.35 -9.63
C VAL A 423 2.37 29.80 -9.35
N GLU A 424 1.77 30.49 -10.32
CA GLU A 424 1.29 31.86 -10.18
C GLU A 424 0.26 31.98 -9.06
N LEU A 425 -0.72 31.08 -9.01
CA LEU A 425 -1.73 31.03 -7.95
C LEU A 425 -1.09 30.86 -6.57
N MET A 426 -0.15 29.92 -6.40
CA MET A 426 0.52 29.68 -5.11
C MET A 426 1.33 30.88 -4.66
N ASN A 427 2.08 31.52 -5.57
CA ASN A 427 2.85 32.73 -5.28
C ASN A 427 1.93 33.91 -4.93
N TRP A 428 0.80 34.05 -5.62
CA TRP A 428 -0.19 35.07 -5.32
C TRP A 428 -0.80 34.85 -3.94
N ILE A 429 -1.22 33.63 -3.60
CA ILE A 429 -1.74 33.29 -2.27
C ILE A 429 -0.69 33.62 -1.21
N LYS A 430 0.57 33.24 -1.44
CA LYS A 430 1.67 33.46 -0.49
C LYS A 430 1.88 34.94 -0.17
N SER A 431 1.73 35.82 -1.17
CA SER A 431 2.02 37.26 -1.07
C SER A 431 0.81 38.11 -0.69
N ASN A 432 -0.40 37.72 -1.09
CA ASN A 432 -1.61 38.56 -1.01
C ASN A 432 -2.63 38.11 0.03
N THR A 433 -2.41 36.97 0.70
CA THR A 433 -3.33 36.46 1.73
C THR A 433 -2.68 36.40 3.12
N PRO A 434 -3.42 36.73 4.19
CA PRO A 434 -2.95 36.54 5.57
C PRO A 434 -2.57 35.08 5.87
N LYS A 435 -1.61 34.84 6.78
CA LYS A 435 -1.19 33.49 7.17
C LYS A 435 -2.31 32.63 7.76
N LYS A 436 -3.30 33.26 8.41
CA LYS A 436 -4.49 32.59 8.99
C LYS A 436 -5.70 32.59 8.05
N ALA A 437 -5.52 32.95 6.78
CA ALA A 437 -6.61 32.93 5.82
C ALA A 437 -7.09 31.50 5.59
N VAL A 438 -8.41 31.33 5.59
CA VAL A 438 -9.08 30.07 5.25
C VAL A 438 -9.42 30.08 3.77
N ILE A 439 -8.93 29.07 3.04
CA ILE A 439 -9.09 28.93 1.59
C ILE A 439 -9.97 27.72 1.29
N ALA A 440 -10.99 27.93 0.45
CA ALA A 440 -11.83 26.88 -0.12
C ALA A 440 -11.50 26.66 -1.60
N GLY A 441 -11.67 25.42 -2.07
CA GLY A 441 -11.39 25.00 -3.45
C GLY A 441 -11.59 23.50 -3.60
N SER A 442 -11.12 22.92 -4.72
CA SER A 442 -11.12 21.46 -4.85
C SER A 442 -10.15 20.82 -3.86
N MET A 443 -10.49 19.61 -3.40
CA MET A 443 -9.62 18.84 -2.50
C MET A 443 -8.22 18.64 -3.10
N GLN A 444 -8.15 18.39 -4.42
CA GLN A 444 -6.89 18.11 -5.10
C GLN A 444 -5.95 19.32 -5.07
N LEU A 445 -6.48 20.51 -5.35
CA LEU A 445 -5.71 21.76 -5.33
C LEU A 445 -5.33 22.19 -3.92
N LEU A 446 -6.25 22.03 -2.95
CA LEU A 446 -6.04 22.51 -1.59
C LEU A 446 -4.89 21.80 -0.87
N ALA A 447 -4.57 20.55 -1.22
CA ALA A 447 -3.36 19.90 -0.72
C ALA A 447 -2.08 20.65 -1.13
N GLY A 448 -2.00 21.07 -2.40
CA GLY A 448 -0.93 21.93 -2.91
C GLY A 448 -0.92 23.31 -2.23
N VAL A 449 -2.11 23.89 -1.99
CA VAL A 449 -2.23 25.16 -1.24
C VAL A 449 -1.64 25.01 0.16
N LYS A 450 -1.99 23.96 0.91
CA LYS A 450 -1.43 23.71 2.25
C LYS A 450 0.08 23.53 2.20
N LEU A 451 0.60 22.75 1.27
CA LEU A 451 2.03 22.50 1.14
C LEU A 451 2.82 23.77 0.79
N CYS A 452 2.43 24.46 -0.28
CA CYS A 452 3.19 25.60 -0.83
C CYS A 452 3.03 26.88 0.02
N THR A 453 1.87 27.02 0.67
CA THR A 453 1.48 28.30 1.31
C THR A 453 1.22 28.17 2.80
N GLY A 454 0.90 26.99 3.33
CA GLY A 454 0.59 26.80 4.75
C GLY A 454 -0.73 27.43 5.22
N ARG A 455 -1.61 27.85 4.29
CA ARG A 455 -2.92 28.43 4.64
C ARG A 455 -3.87 27.36 5.17
N ILE A 456 -4.91 27.83 5.88
CA ILE A 456 -5.90 26.95 6.49
C ILE A 456 -6.86 26.46 5.41
N LEU A 457 -7.14 25.16 5.37
CA LEU A 457 -8.02 24.58 4.35
C LEU A 457 -9.47 24.45 4.86
N THR A 458 -10.42 24.51 3.94
CA THR A 458 -11.80 24.09 4.25
C THR A 458 -12.01 22.60 4.09
N ASN A 459 -11.36 21.94 3.14
CA ASN A 459 -11.43 20.50 2.95
C ASN A 459 -10.10 19.99 2.37
N HIS A 460 -9.95 18.66 2.35
CA HIS A 460 -8.73 18.00 1.91
C HIS A 460 -9.05 16.55 1.48
N PRO A 461 -8.18 15.89 0.68
CA PRO A 461 -8.40 14.56 0.13
C PRO A 461 -8.30 13.46 1.19
N HIS A 462 -9.37 13.27 1.96
CA HIS A 462 -9.53 12.18 2.92
C HIS A 462 -10.97 11.62 2.82
N TYR A 463 -11.19 10.74 1.85
CA TYR A 463 -12.50 10.32 1.39
C TYR A 463 -13.24 9.38 2.35
N GLU A 464 -12.50 8.75 3.26
CA GLU A 464 -12.99 7.74 4.20
C GLU A 464 -13.90 8.36 5.27
N ASP A 465 -13.69 9.62 5.60
CA ASP A 465 -14.45 10.33 6.63
C ASP A 465 -15.82 10.79 6.11
N LYS A 466 -16.89 10.29 6.74
CA LYS A 466 -18.27 10.65 6.38
C LYS A 466 -18.55 12.15 6.55
N SER A 467 -18.07 12.77 7.64
CA SER A 467 -18.31 14.20 7.91
C SER A 467 -17.57 15.09 6.91
N LEU A 468 -16.38 14.67 6.47
CA LEU A 468 -15.59 15.42 5.49
C LEU A 468 -16.16 15.28 4.08
N ARG A 469 -16.73 14.12 3.73
CA ARG A 469 -17.50 13.93 2.49
C ARG A 469 -18.70 14.86 2.43
N GLU A 470 -19.48 14.95 3.50
CA GLU A 470 -20.62 15.88 3.55
C GLU A 470 -20.15 17.34 3.47
N ARG A 471 -19.12 17.69 4.23
CA ARG A 471 -18.50 19.03 4.15
C ARG A 471 -18.05 19.39 2.74
N THR A 472 -17.44 18.45 2.03
CA THR A 472 -16.99 18.66 0.65
C THR A 472 -18.15 18.80 -0.32
N LYS A 473 -19.20 17.99 -0.16
CA LYS A 473 -20.45 18.12 -0.93
C LYS A 473 -21.05 19.52 -0.78
N GLN A 474 -21.02 20.09 0.43
CA GLN A 474 -21.47 21.46 0.70
C GLN A 474 -20.54 22.50 0.06
N LEU A 475 -19.22 22.39 0.22
CA LEU A 475 -18.26 23.33 -0.38
C LEU A 475 -18.32 23.32 -1.92
N TYR A 476 -18.59 22.17 -2.52
CA TYR A 476 -18.67 22.00 -3.97
C TYR A 476 -19.97 22.57 -4.58
N GLN A 477 -20.91 23.06 -3.76
CA GLN A 477 -22.09 23.78 -4.25
C GLN A 477 -21.73 25.02 -5.08
N VAL A 478 -20.49 25.52 -5.00
CA VAL A 478 -19.95 26.54 -5.92
C VAL A 478 -19.98 26.11 -7.40
N TYR A 479 -20.04 24.81 -7.70
CA TYR A 479 -20.16 24.29 -9.07
C TYR A 479 -21.61 23.92 -9.44
N ALA A 480 -22.56 24.05 -8.51
CA ALA A 480 -23.96 23.69 -8.71
C ALA A 480 -24.81 24.87 -9.19
N LYS A 481 -26.08 24.59 -9.52
CA LYS A 481 -27.12 25.60 -9.79
C LYS A 481 -27.74 26.10 -8.48
N ARG A 482 -27.17 27.16 -7.90
CA ARG A 482 -27.50 27.69 -6.57
C ARG A 482 -27.44 29.23 -6.55
N SER A 483 -28.19 29.84 -5.63
CA SER A 483 -28.16 31.29 -5.40
C SER A 483 -26.82 31.73 -4.80
N PRO A 484 -26.38 32.97 -5.06
CA PRO A 484 -25.17 33.50 -4.43
C PRO A 484 -25.27 33.60 -2.91
N GLU A 485 -26.46 33.85 -2.36
CA GLU A 485 -26.75 33.88 -0.93
C GLU A 485 -26.49 32.52 -0.27
N ASP A 486 -27.04 31.44 -0.86
CA ASP A 486 -26.89 30.08 -0.36
C ASP A 486 -25.41 29.70 -0.33
N VAL A 487 -24.71 29.89 -1.45
CA VAL A 487 -23.28 29.54 -1.57
C VAL A 487 -22.43 30.36 -0.60
N TYR A 488 -22.71 31.66 -0.45
CA TYR A 488 -22.02 32.50 0.52
C TYR A 488 -22.23 32.00 1.95
N SER A 489 -23.48 31.66 2.33
CA SER A 489 -23.81 31.15 3.67
C SER A 489 -23.07 29.85 3.98
N ILE A 490 -23.01 28.92 3.01
CA ILE A 490 -22.29 27.64 3.14
C ILE A 490 -20.80 27.90 3.34
N LEU A 491 -20.16 28.70 2.49
CA LEU A 491 -18.73 28.99 2.60
C LEU A 491 -18.39 29.68 3.93
N ARG A 492 -19.24 30.59 4.40
CA ARG A 492 -19.08 31.26 5.70
C ARG A 492 -19.26 30.34 6.89
N SER A 493 -20.17 29.35 6.81
CA SER A 493 -20.33 28.34 7.86
C SER A 493 -19.03 27.56 8.13
N PHE A 494 -18.14 27.48 7.14
CA PHE A 494 -16.83 26.85 7.24
C PHE A 494 -15.66 27.84 7.47
N GLY A 495 -15.96 29.12 7.74
CA GLY A 495 -14.95 30.14 8.04
C GLY A 495 -14.17 30.63 6.82
N THR A 496 -14.59 30.29 5.59
CA THR A 496 -13.89 30.61 4.34
C THR A 496 -13.65 32.10 4.19
N ASN A 497 -12.44 32.51 3.83
CA ASN A 497 -12.10 33.90 3.49
C ASN A 497 -11.95 34.09 1.98
N TYR A 498 -11.39 33.09 1.31
CA TYR A 498 -11.15 33.07 -0.13
C TYR A 498 -11.67 31.75 -0.71
N VAL A 499 -12.31 31.79 -1.87
CA VAL A 499 -12.72 30.61 -2.63
C VAL A 499 -12.03 30.62 -3.99
N ILE A 500 -11.45 29.48 -4.36
CA ILE A 500 -10.80 29.24 -5.64
C ILE A 500 -11.79 28.46 -6.50
N LEU A 501 -12.09 28.99 -7.68
CA LEU A 501 -12.86 28.31 -8.72
C LEU A 501 -11.93 27.86 -9.82
N GLU A 502 -12.22 26.68 -10.36
CA GLU A 502 -11.42 25.99 -11.38
C GLU A 502 -12.25 25.82 -12.63
N ASP A 503 -11.73 26.29 -13.76
CA ASP A 503 -12.43 26.22 -15.04
C ASP A 503 -12.53 24.79 -15.55
N SER A 504 -11.54 23.96 -15.26
CA SER A 504 -11.55 22.52 -15.53
C SER A 504 -12.75 21.82 -14.91
N ILE A 505 -13.15 22.20 -13.69
CA ILE A 505 -14.29 21.61 -12.98
C ILE A 505 -15.60 22.24 -13.44
N CYS A 506 -15.65 23.57 -13.58
CA CYS A 506 -16.88 24.27 -13.98
C CYS A 506 -17.36 23.86 -15.38
N TYR A 507 -16.41 23.72 -16.32
CA TYR A 507 -16.66 23.38 -17.72
C TYR A 507 -16.26 21.95 -18.08
N GLU A 508 -16.21 21.04 -17.11
CA GLU A 508 -15.81 19.65 -17.29
C GLU A 508 -16.59 18.97 -18.44
N ARG A 509 -15.85 18.47 -19.44
CA ARG A 509 -16.38 17.84 -20.67
C ARG A 509 -15.84 16.44 -20.93
N ARG A 510 -14.86 15.95 -20.15
CA ARG A 510 -14.21 14.65 -20.40
C ARG A 510 -15.16 13.49 -20.13
N HIS A 511 -16.02 13.66 -19.12
CA HIS A 511 -16.99 12.65 -18.72
C HIS A 511 -18.34 12.84 -19.41
N SER A 512 -19.02 11.73 -19.70
CA SER A 512 -20.39 11.74 -20.23
C SER A 512 -21.38 12.35 -19.23
N ARG A 513 -22.50 12.84 -19.76
CA ARG A 513 -23.63 13.34 -18.96
C ARG A 513 -24.07 12.28 -17.94
N GLY A 514 -24.27 12.69 -16.69
CA GLY A 514 -24.56 11.83 -15.53
C GLY A 514 -23.32 11.40 -14.74
N CYS A 515 -22.12 11.48 -15.32
CA CYS A 515 -20.86 11.13 -14.66
C CYS A 515 -19.97 12.35 -14.34
N ARG A 516 -20.38 13.56 -14.73
CA ARG A 516 -19.65 14.80 -14.43
C ARG A 516 -19.96 15.24 -13.00
N LEU A 517 -18.98 15.81 -12.28
CA LEU A 517 -19.19 16.31 -10.91
C LEU A 517 -20.39 17.25 -10.81
N ARG A 518 -20.52 18.18 -11.75
CA ARG A 518 -21.62 19.15 -11.81
C ARG A 518 -22.99 18.50 -11.98
N ASP A 519 -23.07 17.38 -12.70
CA ASP A 519 -24.31 16.63 -12.89
C ASP A 519 -24.69 15.92 -11.60
N LEU A 520 -23.72 15.31 -10.92
CA LEU A 520 -23.92 14.67 -9.62
C LEU A 520 -24.42 15.67 -8.57
N LEU A 521 -23.91 16.91 -8.61
CA LEU A 521 -24.38 18.00 -7.74
C LEU A 521 -25.79 18.44 -8.11
N ASP A 522 -26.12 18.53 -9.40
CA ASP A 522 -27.47 18.89 -9.85
C ASP A 522 -28.48 17.82 -9.41
N ILE A 523 -28.20 16.53 -9.66
CA ILE A 523 -29.03 15.40 -9.20
C ILE A 523 -29.18 15.43 -7.68
N ALA A 524 -28.09 15.61 -6.93
CA ALA A 524 -28.12 15.64 -5.47
C ALA A 524 -28.95 16.81 -4.90
N ASN A 525 -29.16 17.87 -5.68
CA ASN A 525 -30.03 19.01 -5.34
C ASN A 525 -31.46 18.87 -5.92
N GLY A 526 -31.78 17.78 -6.62
CA GLY A 526 -33.08 17.60 -7.28
C GLY A 526 -33.24 18.43 -8.55
N HIS A 527 -32.12 18.83 -9.19
CA HIS A 527 -32.10 19.66 -10.39
C HIS A 527 -31.81 18.86 -11.67
N VAL A 528 -32.42 19.31 -12.76
CA VAL A 528 -32.16 18.84 -14.13
C VAL A 528 -30.72 19.15 -14.56
N MET A 529 -30.04 18.15 -15.11
CA MET A 529 -28.65 18.23 -15.60
C MET A 529 -28.54 19.01 -16.92
N ASP A 530 -27.37 19.58 -17.17
CA ASP A 530 -27.09 20.28 -18.45
C ASP A 530 -26.82 19.33 -19.62
N GLY A 531 -27.24 19.75 -20.81
CA GLY A 531 -26.99 19.05 -22.08
C GLY A 531 -28.11 18.09 -22.49
N LEU A 532 -28.00 17.57 -23.71
CA LEU A 532 -28.99 16.68 -24.30
C LEU A 532 -29.02 15.33 -23.58
N GLY A 533 -30.23 14.85 -23.28
CA GLY A 533 -30.48 13.53 -22.71
C GLY A 533 -31.70 13.54 -21.78
N GLU A 534 -32.19 12.35 -21.45
CA GLU A 534 -33.33 12.18 -20.55
C GLU A 534 -32.90 12.48 -19.10
N ASN A 535 -33.81 13.07 -18.32
CA ASN A 535 -33.63 13.28 -16.89
C ASN A 535 -34.59 12.35 -16.15
N GLU A 536 -34.24 12.01 -14.91
CA GLU A 536 -35.19 11.35 -14.02
C GLU A 536 -36.44 12.23 -13.84
N PRO A 537 -37.65 11.64 -13.83
CA PRO A 537 -38.91 12.40 -13.85
C PRO A 537 -39.12 13.27 -12.60
N ASP A 538 -38.44 12.96 -11.50
CA ASP A 538 -38.56 13.68 -10.23
C ASP A 538 -37.70 14.97 -10.18
N LEU A 539 -36.80 15.17 -11.14
CA LEU A 539 -35.89 16.32 -11.18
C LEU A 539 -36.59 17.57 -11.75
N LYS A 540 -36.35 18.72 -11.11
CA LYS A 540 -36.93 20.01 -11.50
C LYS A 540 -35.90 20.93 -12.15
N ALA A 541 -36.35 21.85 -12.99
CA ALA A 541 -35.48 22.92 -13.47
C ALA A 541 -35.06 23.82 -12.28
N SER A 542 -33.79 24.20 -12.22
CA SER A 542 -33.32 25.12 -11.19
C SER A 542 -33.77 26.55 -11.50
N LEU A 543 -34.16 27.30 -10.48
CA LEU A 543 -34.46 28.74 -10.58
C LEU A 543 -33.18 29.57 -10.78
N TYR A 544 -32.02 29.01 -10.44
CA TYR A 544 -30.75 29.70 -10.52
C TYR A 544 -29.88 29.10 -11.62
N PRO A 545 -29.15 29.95 -12.36
CA PRO A 545 -28.08 29.51 -13.24
C PRO A 545 -26.92 28.87 -12.46
N ARG A 546 -25.96 28.29 -13.19
CA ARG A 546 -24.77 27.66 -12.59
C ARG A 546 -23.86 28.72 -11.96
N PHE A 547 -23.57 28.57 -10.68
CA PHE A 547 -22.86 29.59 -9.89
C PHE A 547 -21.48 29.92 -10.46
N CYS A 548 -20.65 28.91 -10.75
CA CYS A 548 -19.28 29.08 -11.23
C CYS A 548 -19.18 29.79 -12.60
N GLU A 549 -20.26 29.81 -13.38
CA GLU A 549 -20.33 30.53 -14.65
C GLU A 549 -20.78 31.98 -14.45
N GLU A 550 -21.84 32.20 -13.68
CA GLU A 550 -22.43 33.53 -13.49
C GLU A 550 -21.60 34.47 -12.63
N ILE A 551 -20.89 33.95 -11.63
CA ILE A 551 -20.02 34.77 -10.77
C ILE A 551 -18.93 35.50 -11.59
N LYS A 552 -18.57 35.00 -12.78
CA LYS A 552 -17.60 35.64 -13.67
C LYS A 552 -18.13 36.90 -14.35
N LYS A 553 -19.46 37.06 -14.45
CA LYS A 553 -20.12 38.21 -15.06
C LYS A 553 -20.15 39.45 -14.15
N ASN A 554 -19.69 39.33 -12.89
CA ASN A 554 -19.65 40.42 -11.90
C ASN A 554 -21.00 41.14 -11.73
N LEU A 555 -22.11 40.39 -11.75
CA LEU A 555 -23.43 40.92 -11.47
C LEU A 555 -23.53 41.44 -10.02
N SER A 556 -24.37 42.46 -9.80
CA SER A 556 -24.54 43.09 -8.49
C SER A 556 -24.90 42.09 -7.39
N SER A 557 -25.80 41.13 -7.69
CA SER A 557 -26.22 40.04 -6.80
C SER A 557 -25.08 39.15 -6.30
N TYR A 558 -24.00 39.00 -7.08
CA TYR A 558 -22.81 38.23 -6.68
C TYR A 558 -21.77 39.12 -6.01
N SER A 559 -21.57 40.34 -6.54
CA SER A 559 -20.52 41.28 -6.08
C SER A 559 -20.67 41.73 -4.62
N ILE A 560 -21.90 41.70 -4.09
CA ILE A 560 -22.19 41.98 -2.67
C ILE A 560 -21.49 40.97 -1.75
N TYR A 561 -21.41 39.71 -2.18
CA TYR A 561 -20.85 38.61 -1.39
C TYR A 561 -19.41 38.26 -1.79
N PHE A 562 -19.07 38.42 -3.07
CA PHE A 562 -17.82 37.93 -3.65
C PHE A 562 -17.10 39.03 -4.45
N THR A 563 -15.84 39.29 -4.10
CA THR A 563 -14.98 40.20 -4.85
C THR A 563 -13.87 39.40 -5.52
N ARG A 564 -13.79 39.44 -6.86
CA ARG A 564 -12.68 38.78 -7.59
C ARG A 564 -11.36 39.50 -7.27
N VAL A 565 -10.36 38.74 -6.83
CA VAL A 565 -9.06 39.27 -6.38
C VAL A 565 -7.86 38.68 -7.12
N PHE A 566 -8.07 37.56 -7.82
CA PHE A 566 -7.10 36.95 -8.71
C PHE A 566 -7.82 36.25 -9.87
N GLN A 567 -7.18 36.24 -11.02
CA GLN A 567 -7.60 35.50 -12.20
C GLN A 567 -6.38 35.18 -13.06
N ASN A 568 -6.27 33.91 -13.46
CA ASN A 568 -5.44 33.51 -14.57
C ASN A 568 -6.24 32.61 -15.54
N LYS A 569 -5.57 31.84 -16.39
CA LYS A 569 -6.25 31.01 -17.40
C LYS A 569 -7.07 29.87 -16.78
N THR A 570 -6.63 29.33 -15.64
CA THR A 570 -7.21 28.14 -15.03
C THR A 570 -8.01 28.43 -13.77
N PHE A 571 -7.61 29.45 -13.00
CA PHE A 571 -8.13 29.73 -11.66
C PHE A 571 -8.71 31.14 -11.52
N HIS A 572 -9.82 31.24 -10.80
CA HIS A 572 -10.40 32.50 -10.34
C HIS A 572 -10.53 32.49 -8.83
N VAL A 573 -9.96 33.49 -8.14
CA VAL A 573 -10.07 33.60 -6.69
C VAL A 573 -10.99 34.74 -6.32
N TYR A 574 -11.95 34.43 -5.45
CA TYR A 574 -12.91 35.38 -4.92
C TYR A 574 -12.73 35.52 -3.41
N LYS A 575 -12.60 36.75 -2.94
CA LYS A 575 -12.62 37.12 -1.53
C LYS A 575 -14.07 37.29 -1.09
N LEU A 576 -14.43 36.67 0.02
CA LEU A 576 -15.78 36.80 0.57
C LEU A 576 -15.91 38.10 1.40
N ALA A 577 -17.02 38.81 1.26
CA ALA A 577 -17.35 40.01 2.03
C ALA A 577 -17.55 39.69 3.51
N LYS A 578 -16.82 40.35 4.43
CA LYS A 578 -16.95 40.06 5.87
C LYS A 578 -18.37 40.38 6.33
N HIS A 579 -18.95 39.54 7.20
CA HIS A 579 -20.15 39.94 7.93
C HIS A 579 -19.84 41.27 8.64
N LYS A 580 -20.65 42.29 8.35
CA LYS A 580 -20.64 43.53 9.14
C LYS A 580 -21.15 43.24 10.53
#